data_AF-A0A1F6PUH9-F1
#
_entry.id   AF-A0A1F6PUH9-F1
#
_cell.length_a   1.000
_cell.length_b   1.000
_cell.length_c   1.000
_cell.angle_alpha   90.00
_cell.angle_beta   90.00
_cell.angle_gamma   90.00
#
_symmetry.space_group_name_H-M   'P 1'
#
loop_
_entity.id
_entity.type
_entity.pdbx_description
1 polymer ?
#
loop_
_entity_poly.entity_id
_entity_poly.type
_entity_poly.pdbx_seq_one_letter_code
_entity_poly.pdbx_strand_id
1 'polypeptide(L)' 'MPDKPQKVVYIKHSKQGLGSIPIGAEGDVLLFIKHPVTTKLLVNFHIYGKAIVPLSSVKRVEEEDV' A
#
# COMPACT_ATOMS: atom_id res chain seq x y z
N MET A 1 -15.57 3.61 12.73
CA MET A 1 -14.11 3.50 12.46
C MET A 1 -13.99 2.62 11.24
N PRO A 2 -13.16 2.86 10.20
CA PRO A 2 -13.04 1.84 9.18
C PRO A 2 -12.42 0.60 9.85
N ASP A 3 -13.23 -0.44 9.83
CA ASP A 3 -13.01 -1.78 10.35
C ASP A 3 -11.81 -2.43 9.66
N LYS A 4 -10.90 -2.97 10.48
CA LYS A 4 -9.70 -3.74 10.11
C LYS A 4 -8.63 -3.01 9.25
N PRO A 5 -7.33 -3.24 9.52
CA PRO A 5 -6.26 -2.77 8.64
C PRO A 5 -6.41 -3.37 7.24
N GLN A 6 -6.48 -2.53 6.22
CA GLN A 6 -6.67 -2.95 4.84
C GLN A 6 -5.34 -3.46 4.26
N LYS A 7 -5.29 -4.75 3.92
CA LYS A 7 -4.11 -5.39 3.34
C LYS A 7 -3.94 -5.05 1.87
N VAL A 8 -2.70 -4.86 1.45
CA VAL A 8 -2.34 -4.56 0.07
C VAL A 8 -1.10 -5.33 -0.37
N VAL A 9 -1.02 -5.60 -1.67
CA VAL A 9 0.18 -6.13 -2.33
C VAL A 9 0.79 -5.06 -3.21
N TYR A 10 2.10 -4.87 -3.12
CA TYR A 10 2.83 -3.98 -4.02
C TYR A 10 2.97 -4.61 -5.41
N ILE A 11 2.37 -4.00 -6.43
CA ILE A 11 2.32 -4.60 -7.78
C ILE A 11 3.21 -3.88 -8.80
N LYS A 12 3.66 -2.66 -8.49
CA LYS A 12 4.40 -1.84 -9.44
C LYS A 12 5.32 -0.85 -8.74
N HIS A 13 6.59 -0.85 -9.15
CA HIS A 13 7.58 0.13 -8.69
C HIS A 13 7.11 1.57 -8.88
N SER A 14 7.26 2.37 -7.83
CA SER A 14 6.99 3.80 -7.83
C SER A 14 8.30 4.54 -8.10
N LYS A 15 8.27 5.49 -9.04
CA LYS A 15 9.40 6.41 -9.29
C LYS A 15 9.65 7.38 -8.14
N GLN A 16 8.75 7.45 -7.14
CA GLN A 16 8.75 8.45 -6.07
C GLN A 16 9.46 8.01 -4.77
N GLY A 17 10.42 7.08 -4.85
CA GLY A 17 11.38 6.85 -3.77
C GLY A 17 11.00 5.74 -2.80
N LEU A 18 11.09 4.49 -3.25
CA LEU A 18 11.12 3.33 -2.37
C LEU A 18 12.27 2.42 -2.81
N GLY A 19 13.35 2.42 -2.03
CA GLY A 19 14.39 1.41 -2.15
C GLY A 19 13.82 0.02 -1.88
N SER A 20 14.41 -1.00 -2.54
CA SER A 20 14.36 -2.44 -2.21
C SER A 20 13.04 -3.10 -1.78
N ILE A 21 11.86 -2.48 -1.96
CA ILE A 21 10.57 -3.16 -1.80
C ILE A 21 10.29 -3.94 -3.08
N PRO A 22 10.33 -5.29 -3.05
CA PRO A 22 10.05 -6.08 -4.23
C PRO A 22 8.57 -6.05 -4.58
N ILE A 23 8.27 -6.18 -5.87
CA ILE A 23 6.91 -6.49 -6.32
C ILE A 23 6.46 -7.81 -5.68
N GLY A 24 5.23 -7.86 -5.20
CA GLY A 24 4.68 -8.95 -4.41
C GLY A 24 4.78 -8.73 -2.90
N ALA A 25 5.49 -7.69 -2.44
CA ALA A 25 5.54 -7.37 -1.01
C ALA A 25 4.14 -7.02 -0.48
N GLU A 26 3.74 -7.72 0.58
CA GLU A 26 2.49 -7.45 1.31
C GLU A 26 2.70 -6.38 2.37
N GLY A 27 1.66 -5.60 2.64
CA GLY A 27 1.68 -4.63 3.71
C GLY A 27 0.30 -4.17 4.14
N ASP A 28 0.27 -3.53 5.30
CA ASP A 28 -0.95 -3.01 5.88
C ASP A 28 -1.05 -1.50 5.62
N VAL A 29 -2.20 -1.05 5.11
CA VAL A 29 -2.46 0.38 4.94
C VAL A 29 -2.65 1.02 6.31
N LEU A 30 -1.75 1.93 6.65
CA LEU A 30 -1.80 2.72 7.87
C LEU A 30 -2.59 4.02 7.68
N LEU A 31 -2.47 4.65 6.51
CA LEU A 31 -3.13 5.91 6.22
C LEU A 31 -3.48 6.05 4.74
N PHE A 32 -4.66 6.60 4.47
CA PHE A 32 -5.11 7.00 3.14
C PHE A 32 -4.98 8.52 3.00
N ILE A 33 -4.13 8.99 2.08
CA ILE A 33 -3.90 10.41 1.84
C ILE A 33 -4.56 10.78 0.51
N LYS A 34 -5.70 11.46 0.59
CA LYS A 34 -6.42 11.97 -0.57
C LYS A 34 -5.86 13.34 -0.96
N HIS A 35 -5.06 13.40 -2.02
CA HIS A 35 -4.62 14.66 -2.64
C HIS A 35 -5.49 14.95 -3.87
N PRO A 36 -5.76 16.22 -4.24
CA PRO A 36 -6.59 16.59 -5.39
C PRO A 36 -6.16 15.95 -6.72
N VAL A 37 -4.86 15.64 -6.86
CA VAL A 37 -4.25 15.14 -8.10
C VAL A 37 -3.88 13.66 -8.03
N THR A 38 -3.49 13.14 -6.86
CA THR A 38 -3.05 11.74 -6.72
C THR A 38 -3.37 11.19 -5.34
N THR A 39 -4.13 10.10 -5.26
CA THR A 39 -4.30 9.36 -4.01
C THR A 39 -3.03 8.58 -3.66
N LYS A 40 -2.53 8.75 -2.43
CA LYS A 40 -1.38 8.02 -1.88
C LYS A 40 -1.76 7.26 -0.62
N LEU A 41 -1.03 6.20 -0.33
CA LEU A 41 -1.19 5.36 0.85
C LEU A 41 0.12 5.32 1.63
N LEU A 42 0.03 5.43 2.95
CA LEU A 42 1.11 5.01 3.83
C LEU A 42 0.88 3.52 4.13
N VAL A 43 1.83 2.68 3.74
CA VAL A 43 1.76 1.22 3.89
C VAL A 43 2.94 0.77 4.75
N ASN A 44 2.69 -0.13 5.69
CA ASN A 44 3.74 -0.86 6.41
C ASN A 44 4.00 -2.19 5.72
N PHE A 45 5.01 -2.26 4.86
CA PHE A 45 5.46 -3.49 4.22
C PHE A 45 6.32 -4.27 5.21
N HIS A 46 5.69 -5.09 6.05
CA HIS A 46 6.26 -5.82 7.21
C HIS A 46 7.79 -5.80 7.32
N ILE A 47 8.49 -6.60 6.51
CA ILE A 47 9.95 -6.80 6.55
C ILE A 47 10.76 -5.70 5.84
N TYR A 48 10.11 -4.89 5.00
CA TYR A 48 10.73 -3.81 4.20
C TYR A 48 10.50 -2.41 4.80
N GLY A 49 9.70 -2.32 5.86
CA GLY A 49 9.40 -1.08 6.57
C GLY A 49 8.23 -0.29 5.97
N LYS A 50 8.15 1.00 6.36
CA LYS A 50 7.04 1.88 5.99
C LYS A 50 7.34 2.65 4.70
N ALA A 51 6.30 2.86 3.90
CA ALA A 51 6.42 3.41 2.56
C ALA A 51 5.19 4.23 2.18
N ILE A 52 5.41 5.34 1.46
CA ILE A 52 4.33 6.08 0.81
C ILE A 52 4.26 5.65 -0.65
N VAL A 53 3.17 5.02 -1.05
CA VAL A 53 2.94 4.50 -2.40
C VAL A 53 1.71 5.15 -3.04
N PRO A 54 1.71 5.42 -4.35
CA PRO A 54 0.47 5.80 -5.03
C PRO A 54 -0.51 4.62 -5.03
N LEU A 55 -1.81 4.88 -4.99
CA LEU A 55 -2.84 3.83 -5.02
C LEU A 55 -2.67 2.90 -6.22
N SER A 56 -2.24 3.41 -7.38
CA SER A 56 -2.00 2.65 -8.60
C SER A 56 -0.84 1.65 -8.51
N SER A 57 0.00 1.72 -7.47
CA SER A 57 1.13 0.82 -7.27
C SER A 57 0.80 -0.36 -6.35
N VAL A 58 -0.41 -0.41 -5.82
CA VAL A 58 -0.86 -1.48 -4.93
C VAL A 58 -2.18 -2.08 -5.39
N LYS A 59 -2.40 -3.35 -5.04
CA LYS A 59 -3.69 -4.03 -5.17
C LYS A 59 -4.23 -4.31 -3.77
N ARG A 60 -5.51 -4.00 -3.51
CA ARG A 60 -6.18 -4.40 -2.27
C ARG A 60 -6.38 -5.91 -2.26
N VAL A 61 -6.08 -6.52 -1.12
CA VAL A 61 -6.49 -7.90 -0.83
C VAL A 61 -7.83 -7.76 -0.14
N GLU A 62 -8.92 -7.89 -0.90
CA GLU A 62 -10.22 -8.13 -0.29
C GLU A 62 -10.14 -9.55 0.30
N GLU A 63 -10.35 -9.68 1.62
CA GLU A 63 -10.64 -10.99 2.20
C GLU A 63 -11.93 -11.44 1.51
N GLU A 64 -11.85 -12.45 0.63
CA GLU A 64 -13.05 -13.13 0.15
C GLU A 64 -13.82 -13.60 1.39
N ASP A 65 -15.03 -13.07 1.57
CA ASP A 65 -15.99 -13.55 2.55
C ASP A 65 -16.29 -15.03 2.21
N VAL A 66 -15.68 -15.95 2.95
CA VAL A 66 -16.01 -17.39 2.95
C VAL A 66 -17.21 -17.63 3.84
#